data_AF-A0A7C6IWY9-F1
#
_entry.id   AF-A0A7C6IWY9-F1
#
_cell.length_a   1.000
_cell.length_b   1.000
_cell.length_c   1.000
_cell.angle_alpha   90.00
_cell.angle_beta   90.00
_cell.angle_gamma   90.00
#
_symmetry.space_group_name_H-M   'P 1'
#
loop_
_entity.id
_entity.type
_entity.pdbx_description
1 polymer ?
#
loop_
_entity_poly.entity_id
_entity_poly.type
_entity_poly.pdbx_seq_one_letter_code
_entity_poly.pdbx_strand_id
1 'polypeptide(L)'
;MVLIMNEYKFKTYGNIIIALILSIAIIISCFIGVNGLAEFKRKKYSINIKGYTKEQILSDWIVWSGYYDVQAENLKDGYAILEADKEKVKNYLLEKNYLEEDLIFSSVSISETYALNEYGGHTNEVIGYNLAQTVTIASDEIDRVTELSRNASELLNEGVQFQSQAPEYHYTKLEDLKVSMLAEAT
;
A
#
# COMPACT_ATOMS: atom_id res chain seq x y z
N MET A 1 4.65 97.45 39.65
CA MET A 1 5.84 96.61 39.32
C MET A 1 5.69 95.15 39.77
N VAL A 2 5.02 94.85 40.90
CA VAL A 2 4.82 93.46 41.40
C VAL A 2 3.80 92.63 40.60
N LEU A 3 2.76 93.25 40.03
CA LEU A 3 1.72 92.56 39.25
C LEU A 3 2.21 91.99 37.89
N ILE A 4 3.15 92.67 37.23
CA ILE A 4 3.66 92.28 35.90
C ILE A 4 4.64 91.09 35.98
N MET A 5 5.36 90.96 37.10
CA MET A 5 6.28 89.84 37.34
C MET A 5 5.57 88.50 37.58
N ASN A 6 4.31 88.51 38.03
CA ASN A 6 3.55 87.28 38.31
C ASN A 6 2.99 86.63 37.03
N GLU A 7 2.56 87.44 36.05
CA GLU A 7 2.07 86.93 34.75
C GLU A 7 3.18 86.26 33.91
N TYR A 8 4.41 86.79 33.97
CA TYR A 8 5.55 86.20 33.27
C TYR A 8 5.95 84.83 33.82
N LYS A 9 5.86 84.65 35.15
CA LYS A 9 6.08 83.34 35.76
C LYS A 9 4.99 82.35 35.37
N PHE A 10 3.72 82.74 35.38
CA PHE A 10 2.59 81.89 34.97
C PHE A 10 2.71 81.39 33.52
N LYS A 11 3.09 82.30 32.59
CA LYS A 11 3.32 81.95 31.18
C LYS A 11 4.51 80.99 30.99
N THR A 12 5.56 81.14 31.80
CA THR A 12 6.73 80.25 31.78
C THR A 12 6.41 78.87 32.33
N TYR A 13 5.64 78.76 33.42
CA TYR A 13 5.15 77.48 33.94
C TYR A 13 4.23 76.76 32.94
N GLY A 14 3.37 77.50 32.23
CA GLY A 14 2.55 76.95 31.14
C GLY A 14 3.39 76.33 30.02
N ASN A 15 4.44 77.01 29.58
CA ASN A 15 5.36 76.49 28.56
C ASN A 15 6.13 75.25 29.02
N ILE A 16 6.53 75.19 30.30
CA ILE A 16 7.21 74.01 30.88
C ILE A 16 6.27 72.81 30.92
N ILE A 17 5.00 73.00 31.29
CA ILE A 17 3.98 71.94 31.30
C ILE A 17 3.73 71.43 29.88
N ILE A 18 3.63 72.32 28.89
CA ILE A 18 3.46 71.94 27.48
C ILE A 18 4.67 71.14 26.98
N ALA A 19 5.90 71.57 27.31
CA ALA A 19 7.13 70.88 26.94
C ALA A 19 7.23 69.48 27.58
N LEU A 20 6.77 69.31 28.82
CA LEU A 20 6.74 68.03 29.52
C LEU A 20 5.72 67.06 28.88
N ILE A 21 4.54 67.56 28.53
CA ILE A 21 3.51 66.75 27.86
C ILE A 21 4.00 66.32 26.47
N LEU A 22 4.66 67.21 25.73
CA LEU A 22 5.26 66.90 24.42
C LEU A 22 6.36 65.86 24.53
N SER A 23 7.25 65.95 25.52
CA SER A 23 8.33 64.96 25.68
C SER A 23 7.77 63.57 26.02
N ILE A 24 6.76 63.50 26.89
CA ILE A 24 6.09 62.25 27.25
C ILE A 24 5.37 61.64 26.03
N ALA A 25 4.68 62.46 25.23
CA ALA A 25 4.00 62.00 24.03
C ALA A 25 4.99 61.40 23.00
N ILE A 26 6.16 62.02 22.83
CA ILE A 26 7.21 61.53 21.92
C ILE A 26 7.78 60.19 22.42
N ILE A 27 8.04 60.05 23.71
CA ILE A 27 8.56 58.81 24.31
C ILE A 27 7.57 57.66 24.10
N ILE A 28 6.28 57.90 24.36
CA ILE A 28 5.22 56.90 24.17
C ILE A 28 5.09 56.50 22.69
N SER A 29 5.11 57.48 21.78
CA SER A 29 5.06 57.22 20.34
C SER A 29 6.24 56.37 19.86
N CYS A 30 7.45 56.67 20.34
CA CYS A 30 8.65 55.92 19.99
C CYS A 30 8.60 54.48 20.53
N PHE A 31 8.11 54.29 21.75
CA PHE A 31 7.97 52.95 22.36
C PHE A 31 6.97 52.07 21.59
N ILE A 32 5.82 52.62 21.18
CA ILE A 32 4.83 51.90 20.37
C ILE A 32 5.41 51.57 18.99
N GLY A 33 6.10 52.52 18.35
CA GLY A 33 6.73 52.33 17.05
C GLY A 33 7.79 51.22 17.05
N VAL A 34 8.66 51.19 18.06
CA VAL A 34 9.71 50.17 18.20
C VAL A 34 9.12 48.77 18.40
N ASN A 35 8.10 48.64 19.25
CA ASN A 35 7.44 47.34 19.46
C ASN A 35 6.71 46.86 18.19
N GLY A 36 5.99 47.75 17.50
CA GLY A 36 5.31 47.42 16.25
C GLY A 36 6.27 46.95 15.15
N LEU A 37 7.41 47.63 14.97
CA LEU A 37 8.45 47.18 14.02
C LEU A 37 9.11 45.87 14.45
N ALA A 38 9.35 45.68 15.75
CA ALA A 38 9.95 44.46 16.27
C ALA A 38 9.04 43.24 16.06
N GLU A 39 7.73 43.41 16.27
CA GLU A 39 6.73 42.37 16.03
C GLU A 39 6.57 42.06 14.54
N PHE A 40 6.61 43.09 13.68
CA PHE A 40 6.58 42.91 12.23
C PHE A 40 7.81 42.14 11.71
N LYS A 41 9.01 42.41 12.24
CA LYS A 41 10.22 41.63 11.93
C LYS A 41 10.21 40.22 12.52
N ARG A 42 9.46 39.97 13.61
CA ARG A 42 9.35 38.66 14.25
C ARG A 42 8.36 37.72 13.57
N LYS A 43 7.53 38.19 12.61
CA LYS A 43 6.71 37.30 11.77
C LYS A 43 7.62 36.39 10.95
N LYS A 44 7.93 35.21 11.50
CA LYS A 44 8.58 34.12 10.79
C LYS A 44 7.59 33.60 9.75
N TYR A 45 7.85 33.89 8.48
CA TYR A 45 7.17 33.24 7.38
C TYR A 45 7.62 31.77 7.35
N SER A 46 6.81 30.87 7.93
CA SER A 46 7.04 29.44 7.82
C SER A 46 6.39 28.94 6.53
N ILE A 47 7.19 28.78 5.48
CA ILE A 47 6.74 28.13 4.25
C ILE A 47 6.84 26.62 4.50
N ASN A 48 5.69 25.97 4.65
CA ASN A 48 5.62 24.52 4.75
C ASN A 48 5.67 23.96 3.32
N ILE A 49 6.81 23.42 2.91
CA ILE A 49 6.98 22.73 1.64
C ILE A 49 6.79 21.25 1.92
N LYS A 50 5.89 20.59 1.20
CA LYS A 50 5.76 19.13 1.25
C LYS A 50 6.71 18.54 0.21
N GLY A 51 7.77 17.88 0.67
CA GLY A 51 8.55 16.98 -0.18
C GLY A 51 7.73 15.73 -0.50
N TYR A 52 7.68 15.35 -1.77
CA TYR A 52 7.12 14.07 -2.20
C TYR A 52 8.16 13.42 -3.11
N THR A 53 8.55 12.18 -2.80
CA THR A 53 9.31 11.33 -3.71
C THR A 53 8.36 10.27 -4.31
N LYS A 54 8.61 9.90 -5.56
CA LYS A 54 7.87 8.88 -6.30
C LYS A 54 8.89 8.04 -7.03
N GLU A 55 8.82 6.74 -6.83
CA GLU A 55 9.71 5.78 -7.48
C GLU A 55 8.90 4.70 -8.18
N GLN A 56 9.32 4.32 -9.39
CA GLN A 56 8.73 3.20 -10.11
C GLN A 56 9.43 1.93 -9.65
N ILE A 57 8.67 1.04 -9.03
CA ILE A 57 9.18 -0.22 -8.49
C ILE A 57 8.85 -1.33 -9.49
N LEU A 58 9.85 -2.16 -9.78
CA LEU A 58 9.65 -3.44 -10.46
C LEU A 58 9.57 -4.53 -9.40
N SER A 59 8.58 -5.41 -9.53
CA SER A 59 8.47 -6.61 -8.71
C SER A 59 9.74 -7.45 -8.84
N ASP A 60 10.11 -8.14 -7.77
CA ASP A 60 11.28 -9.02 -7.71
C ASP A 60 10.90 -10.47 -7.34
N TRP A 61 9.61 -10.72 -7.13
CA TRP A 61 9.09 -12.03 -6.79
C TRP A 61 7.73 -12.25 -7.43
N ILE A 62 7.49 -13.46 -7.92
CA ILE A 62 6.21 -13.88 -8.49
C ILE A 62 5.73 -15.15 -7.81
N VAL A 63 4.42 -15.22 -7.58
CA VAL A 63 3.75 -16.45 -7.13
C VAL A 63 2.65 -16.75 -8.13
N TRP A 64 2.68 -17.96 -8.67
CA TRP A 64 1.64 -18.46 -9.56
C TRP A 64 1.11 -19.79 -9.04
N SER A 65 -0.19 -19.96 -9.17
CA SER A 65 -0.87 -21.20 -8.82
C SER A 65 -1.84 -21.62 -9.92
N GLY A 66 -2.01 -22.93 -10.04
CA GLY A 66 -3.05 -23.52 -10.85
C GLY A 66 -3.63 -24.74 -10.15
N TYR A 67 -4.87 -25.06 -10.44
CA TYR A 67 -5.53 -26.21 -9.84
C TYR A 67 -6.22 -27.05 -10.91
N TYR A 68 -6.46 -28.29 -10.56
CA TYR A 68 -7.21 -29.24 -11.36
C TYR A 68 -8.09 -30.05 -10.41
N ASP A 69 -9.25 -30.46 -10.92
CA ASP A 69 -10.22 -31.21 -10.15
C ASP A 69 -10.83 -32.36 -10.95
N VAL A 70 -11.30 -33.37 -10.21
CA VAL A 70 -11.91 -34.58 -10.73
C VAL A 70 -13.16 -34.86 -9.94
N GLN A 71 -14.26 -35.14 -10.65
CA GLN A 71 -15.50 -35.63 -10.06
C GLN A 71 -15.59 -37.15 -10.26
N ALA A 72 -15.88 -37.88 -9.18
CA ALA A 72 -16.03 -39.33 -9.21
C ALA A 72 -17.10 -39.80 -8.22
N GLU A 73 -17.77 -40.92 -8.53
CA GLU A 73 -18.72 -41.56 -7.61
C GLU A 73 -18.02 -42.18 -6.39
N ASN A 74 -16.78 -42.64 -6.57
CA ASN A 74 -15.95 -43.24 -5.52
C ASN A 74 -14.65 -42.46 -5.32
N LEU A 75 -14.30 -42.20 -4.06
CA LEU A 75 -13.07 -41.50 -3.67
C LEU A 75 -11.80 -42.18 -4.20
N LYS A 76 -11.74 -43.51 -4.20
CA LYS A 76 -10.56 -44.26 -4.63
C LYS A 76 -10.30 -44.08 -6.13
N ASP A 77 -11.35 -44.12 -6.94
CA ASP A 77 -11.23 -43.96 -8.39
C ASP A 77 -10.92 -42.50 -8.73
N GLY A 78 -11.59 -41.54 -8.07
CA GLY A 78 -11.28 -40.12 -8.20
C GLY A 78 -9.83 -39.80 -7.83
N TYR A 79 -9.32 -40.37 -6.74
CA TYR A 79 -7.93 -40.19 -6.32
C TYR A 79 -6.94 -40.79 -7.32
N ALA A 80 -7.23 -41.95 -7.90
CA ALA A 80 -6.36 -42.56 -8.91
C ALA A 80 -6.27 -41.71 -10.20
N ILE A 81 -7.38 -41.10 -10.63
CA ILE A 81 -7.40 -40.16 -11.76
C ILE A 81 -6.63 -38.89 -11.40
N LEU A 82 -6.86 -38.33 -10.22
CA LEU A 82 -6.18 -37.12 -9.75
C LEU A 82 -4.66 -37.31 -9.69
N GLU A 83 -4.18 -38.46 -9.20
CA GLU A 83 -2.74 -38.77 -9.14
C GLU A 83 -2.15 -38.94 -10.56
N ALA A 84 -2.91 -39.51 -11.51
CA ALA A 84 -2.48 -39.58 -12.91
C ALA A 84 -2.38 -38.18 -13.55
N ASP A 85 -3.33 -37.29 -13.24
CA ASP A 85 -3.31 -35.91 -13.72
C ASP A 85 -2.19 -35.10 -13.07
N LYS A 86 -1.89 -35.33 -11.79
CA LYS A 86 -0.72 -34.77 -11.11
C LYS A 86 0.58 -35.11 -11.83
N GLU A 87 0.77 -36.37 -12.24
CA GLU A 87 1.97 -36.78 -12.99
C GLU A 87 2.06 -36.08 -14.35
N LYS A 88 0.94 -35.90 -15.07
CA LYS A 88 0.93 -35.13 -16.33
C LYS A 88 1.30 -33.66 -16.09
N VAL A 89 0.71 -33.03 -15.06
CA VAL A 89 1.00 -31.63 -14.69
C VAL A 89 2.48 -31.49 -14.32
N LYS A 90 3.01 -32.40 -13.50
CA LYS A 90 4.43 -32.43 -13.13
C LYS A 90 5.32 -32.53 -14.37
N ASN A 91 5.05 -33.51 -15.24
CA ASN A 91 5.86 -33.72 -16.45
C ASN A 91 5.84 -32.50 -17.37
N TYR A 92 4.68 -31.89 -17.59
CA TYR A 92 4.56 -30.66 -18.37
C TYR A 92 5.41 -29.52 -17.78
N LEU A 93 5.39 -29.34 -16.46
CA LEU A 93 6.18 -28.30 -15.79
C LEU A 93 7.69 -28.58 -15.89
N LEU A 94 8.10 -29.86 -15.77
CA LEU A 94 9.50 -30.26 -15.97
C LEU A 94 9.95 -30.04 -17.42
N GLU A 95 9.08 -30.31 -18.41
CA GLU A 95 9.36 -30.04 -19.84
C GLU A 95 9.55 -28.55 -20.13
N LYS A 96 8.88 -27.67 -19.38
CA LYS A 96 9.09 -26.22 -19.43
C LYS A 96 10.34 -25.77 -18.63
N ASN A 97 11.16 -26.71 -18.18
CA ASN A 97 12.40 -26.54 -17.41
C ASN A 97 12.20 -25.89 -16.03
N TYR A 98 11.12 -26.23 -15.32
CA TYR A 98 11.02 -25.99 -13.88
C TYR A 98 11.66 -27.15 -13.12
N LEU A 99 12.28 -26.87 -11.97
CA LEU A 99 12.83 -27.90 -11.11
C LEU A 99 11.73 -28.53 -10.25
N GLU A 100 11.85 -29.82 -9.98
CA GLU A 100 10.87 -30.54 -9.15
C GLU A 100 10.75 -29.94 -7.74
N GLU A 101 11.84 -29.42 -7.19
CA GLU A 101 11.88 -28.79 -5.87
C GLU A 101 11.10 -27.47 -5.78
N ASP A 102 10.90 -26.79 -6.90
CA ASP A 102 10.14 -25.53 -6.98
C ASP A 102 8.63 -25.78 -7.12
N LEU A 103 8.21 -27.03 -7.37
CA LEU A 103 6.81 -27.40 -7.57
C LEU A 103 6.18 -27.80 -6.25
N ILE A 104 5.36 -26.91 -5.68
CA ILE A 104 4.66 -27.17 -4.44
C ILE A 104 3.26 -27.67 -4.74
N PHE A 105 3.03 -28.98 -4.59
CA PHE A 105 1.69 -29.58 -4.67
C PHE A 105 1.02 -29.54 -3.30
N SER A 106 -0.19 -28.99 -3.23
CA SER A 106 -0.99 -28.96 -2.01
C SER A 106 -1.47 -30.37 -1.62
N SER A 107 -1.95 -30.52 -0.40
CA SER A 107 -2.80 -31.66 -0.04
C SER A 107 -4.04 -31.69 -0.93
N VAL A 108 -4.57 -32.89 -1.18
CA VAL A 108 -5.82 -33.07 -1.93
C VAL A 108 -6.99 -32.56 -1.09
N SER A 109 -7.76 -31.65 -1.67
CA SER A 109 -9.05 -31.20 -1.14
C SER A 109 -10.14 -32.14 -1.61
N ILE A 110 -11.05 -32.52 -0.71
CA ILE A 110 -12.15 -33.43 -1.00
C ILE A 110 -13.45 -32.73 -0.57
N SER A 111 -14.42 -32.67 -1.48
CA SER A 111 -15.77 -32.21 -1.20
C SER A 111 -16.81 -33.24 -1.67
N GLU A 112 -17.88 -33.39 -0.90
CA GLU A 112 -19.00 -34.26 -1.25
C GLU A 112 -19.97 -33.52 -2.18
N THR A 113 -20.43 -34.21 -3.21
CA THR A 113 -21.49 -33.75 -4.11
C THR A 113 -22.79 -34.39 -3.68
N TYR A 114 -23.80 -33.57 -3.37
CA TYR A 114 -25.11 -34.03 -2.92
C TYR A 114 -26.15 -34.00 -4.05
N ALA A 115 -27.11 -34.91 -4.01
CA ALA A 115 -28.23 -34.89 -4.95
C ALA A 115 -29.07 -33.61 -4.78
N LEU A 116 -29.69 -33.18 -5.88
CA LEU A 116 -30.67 -32.09 -5.86
C LEU A 116 -32.08 -32.68 -5.80
N ASN A 117 -32.96 -32.08 -5.00
CA ASN A 117 -34.39 -32.39 -5.01
C ASN A 117 -35.08 -31.75 -6.24
N GLU A 118 -36.34 -32.09 -6.46
CA GLU A 118 -37.14 -31.58 -7.59
C GLU A 118 -37.31 -30.04 -7.62
N TYR A 119 -36.99 -29.36 -6.51
CA TYR A 119 -37.02 -27.91 -6.37
C TYR A 119 -35.62 -27.26 -6.41
N GLY A 120 -34.57 -28.03 -6.70
CA GLY A 120 -33.18 -27.56 -6.81
C GLY A 120 -32.45 -27.39 -5.47
N GLY A 121 -33.02 -27.84 -4.35
CA GLY A 121 -32.37 -27.85 -3.04
C GLY A 121 -31.51 -29.08 -2.82
N HIS A 122 -30.38 -28.95 -2.13
CA HIS A 122 -29.50 -30.08 -1.81
C HIS A 122 -30.20 -31.06 -0.85
N THR A 123 -30.07 -32.35 -1.11
CA THR A 123 -30.48 -33.43 -0.19
C THR A 123 -29.29 -33.85 0.68
N ASN A 124 -29.52 -34.80 1.59
CA ASN A 124 -28.45 -35.44 2.38
C ASN A 124 -27.86 -36.68 1.68
N GLU A 125 -28.20 -36.92 0.42
CA GLU A 125 -27.71 -38.06 -0.34
C GLU A 125 -26.44 -37.67 -1.10
N VAL A 126 -25.30 -38.27 -0.72
CA VAL A 126 -24.04 -38.09 -1.45
C VAL A 126 -24.09 -38.91 -2.73
N ILE A 127 -23.96 -38.24 -3.87
CA ILE A 127 -23.96 -38.84 -5.21
C ILE A 127 -22.56 -38.86 -5.85
N GLY A 128 -21.57 -38.26 -5.20
CA GLY A 128 -20.19 -38.31 -5.63
C GLY A 128 -19.28 -37.42 -4.80
N TYR A 129 -18.05 -37.30 -5.27
CA TYR A 129 -16.99 -36.55 -4.64
C TYR A 129 -16.28 -35.71 -5.69
N ASN A 130 -15.92 -34.49 -5.34
CA ASN A 130 -14.98 -33.68 -6.09
C ASN A 130 -13.66 -33.67 -5.33
N LEU A 131 -12.58 -34.06 -6.01
CA LEU A 131 -11.23 -33.99 -5.49
C LEU A 131 -10.47 -32.94 -6.29
N ALA A 132 -9.80 -32.03 -5.60
CA ALA A 132 -9.02 -30.97 -6.22
C ALA A 132 -7.61 -30.90 -5.63
N GLN A 133 -6.64 -30.52 -6.46
CA GLN A 133 -5.29 -30.27 -6.03
C GLN A 133 -4.73 -29.03 -6.71
N THR A 134 -3.92 -28.28 -5.97
CA THR A 134 -3.27 -27.06 -6.43
C THR A 134 -1.77 -27.31 -6.56
N VAL A 135 -1.19 -26.80 -7.64
CA VAL A 135 0.26 -26.64 -7.78
C VAL A 135 0.60 -25.15 -7.66
N THR A 136 1.66 -24.85 -6.92
CA THR A 136 2.16 -23.48 -6.72
C THR A 136 3.64 -23.42 -7.07
N ILE A 137 4.02 -22.36 -7.77
CA ILE A 137 5.39 -22.02 -8.11
C ILE A 137 5.65 -20.60 -7.62
N ALA A 138 6.74 -20.42 -6.88
CA ALA A 138 7.20 -19.14 -6.41
C ALA A 138 8.66 -18.95 -6.81
N SER A 139 8.98 -17.83 -7.45
CA SER A 139 10.30 -17.62 -8.06
C SER A 139 10.60 -16.13 -8.23
N ASP A 140 11.87 -15.81 -8.45
CA ASP A 140 12.36 -14.50 -8.91
C ASP A 140 12.33 -14.36 -10.45
N GLU A 141 12.11 -15.46 -11.20
CA GLU A 141 12.01 -15.49 -12.66
C GLU A 141 10.62 -15.03 -13.16
N ILE A 142 10.31 -13.74 -12.97
CA ILE A 142 8.99 -13.13 -13.24
C ILE A 142 8.47 -13.41 -14.66
N ASP A 143 9.30 -13.17 -15.68
CA ASP A 143 8.86 -13.28 -17.07
C ASP A 143 8.48 -14.73 -17.43
N ARG A 144 9.27 -15.71 -16.98
CA ARG A 144 9.01 -17.14 -17.26
C ARG A 144 7.73 -17.61 -16.59
N VAL A 145 7.53 -17.30 -15.32
CA VAL A 145 6.30 -17.71 -14.60
C VAL A 145 5.07 -17.00 -15.17
N THR A 146 5.20 -15.75 -15.63
CA THR A 146 4.13 -15.03 -16.33
C THR A 146 3.77 -15.68 -17.67
N GLU A 147 4.76 -16.15 -18.42
CA GLU A 147 4.52 -16.89 -19.66
C GLU A 147 3.87 -18.25 -19.37
N LEU A 148 4.36 -18.97 -18.36
CA LEU A 148 3.75 -20.21 -17.90
C LEU A 148 2.28 -20.03 -17.56
N SER A 149 1.91 -18.98 -16.79
CA SER A 149 0.53 -18.77 -16.37
C SER A 149 -0.44 -18.63 -17.56
N ARG A 150 0.06 -18.13 -18.71
CA ARG A 150 -0.72 -17.98 -19.95
C ARG A 150 -0.80 -19.27 -20.76
N ASN A 151 0.30 -20.04 -20.77
CA ASN A 151 0.40 -21.26 -21.56
C ASN A 151 -0.08 -22.50 -20.80
N ALA A 152 -0.27 -22.45 -19.48
CA ALA A 152 -0.67 -23.60 -18.66
C ALA A 152 -2.02 -24.22 -19.06
N SER A 153 -2.87 -23.50 -19.80
CA SER A 153 -4.08 -24.06 -20.42
C SER A 153 -3.78 -25.15 -21.48
N GLU A 154 -2.53 -25.28 -21.95
CA GLU A 154 -2.08 -26.39 -22.80
C GLU A 154 -2.31 -27.76 -22.15
N LEU A 155 -2.34 -27.84 -20.82
CA LEU A 155 -2.64 -29.08 -20.07
C LEU A 155 -4.05 -29.64 -20.36
N LEU A 156 -4.97 -28.80 -20.86
CA LEU A 156 -6.27 -29.26 -21.34
C LEU A 156 -6.12 -30.24 -22.53
N ASN A 157 -5.07 -30.12 -23.33
CA ASN A 157 -4.78 -31.05 -24.44
C ASN A 157 -4.34 -32.42 -23.94
N GLU A 158 -3.75 -32.50 -22.75
CA GLU A 158 -3.35 -33.74 -22.06
C GLU A 158 -4.52 -34.38 -21.27
N GLY A 159 -5.73 -33.82 -21.44
CA GLY A 159 -6.95 -34.28 -20.78
C GLY A 159 -7.06 -33.88 -19.30
N VAL A 160 -6.17 -33.02 -18.80
CA VAL A 160 -6.24 -32.49 -17.44
C VAL A 160 -7.15 -31.27 -17.44
N GLN A 161 -8.18 -31.23 -16.59
CA GLN A 161 -9.04 -30.05 -16.41
C GLN A 161 -8.32 -28.97 -15.60
N PHE A 162 -7.21 -28.46 -16.14
CA PHE A 162 -6.34 -27.52 -15.46
C PHE A 162 -6.86 -26.10 -15.59
N GLN A 163 -6.84 -25.38 -14.47
CA GLN A 163 -7.25 -23.98 -14.36
C GLN A 163 -6.09 -23.16 -13.80
N SER A 164 -5.54 -22.30 -14.65
CA SER A 164 -4.47 -21.37 -14.28
C SER A 164 -5.06 -20.15 -13.57
N GLN A 165 -4.48 -19.77 -12.43
CA GLN A 165 -4.86 -18.55 -11.73
C GLN A 165 -4.00 -17.36 -12.20
N ALA A 166 -4.46 -16.15 -11.88
CA ALA A 166 -3.69 -14.95 -12.17
C ALA A 166 -2.43 -14.92 -11.29
N PRO A 167 -1.24 -14.65 -11.87
CA PRO A 167 -0.02 -14.53 -11.09
C PRO A 167 -0.04 -13.31 -10.17
N GLU A 168 0.54 -13.47 -8.99
CA GLU A 168 0.75 -12.41 -8.01
C GLU A 168 2.19 -11.90 -8.09
N TYR A 169 2.34 -10.57 -8.18
CA TYR A 169 3.65 -9.92 -8.28
C TYR A 169 3.95 -9.18 -6.99
N HIS A 170 5.06 -9.53 -6.36
CA HIS A 170 5.48 -9.03 -5.07
C HIS A 170 6.78 -8.23 -5.20
N TYR A 171 6.94 -7.24 -4.33
CA TYR A 171 8.20 -6.53 -4.14
C TYR A 171 8.67 -6.75 -2.71
N THR A 172 9.65 -7.62 -2.54
CA THR A 172 10.11 -8.11 -1.23
C THR A 172 10.92 -7.07 -0.45
N LYS A 173 11.48 -6.08 -1.15
CA LYS A 173 12.37 -5.04 -0.57
C LYS A 173 11.64 -3.74 -0.19
N LEU A 174 10.33 -3.82 0.01
CA LEU A 174 9.50 -2.64 0.27
C LEU A 174 9.89 -1.89 1.55
N GLU A 175 10.36 -2.61 2.57
CA GLU A 175 10.77 -2.00 3.85
C GLU A 175 12.01 -1.13 3.68
N ASP A 176 13.04 -1.65 2.99
CA ASP A 176 14.27 -0.91 2.72
C ASP A 176 14.01 0.33 1.86
N LEU A 177 13.14 0.20 0.84
CA LEU A 177 12.75 1.30 -0.03
C LEU A 177 12.01 2.42 0.72
N LYS A 178 11.16 2.07 1.69
CA LYS A 178 10.48 3.08 2.52
C LYS A 178 11.48 3.94 3.28
N VAL A 179 12.56 3.35 3.79
CA VAL A 179 13.59 4.09 4.54
C VAL A 179 14.33 5.06 3.63
N SER A 180 14.74 4.63 2.42
CA SER A 180 15.41 5.52 1.47
C SER A 180 14.51 6.65 1.00
N MET A 181 13.24 6.37 0.68
CA MET A 181 12.28 7.39 0.23
C MET A 181 11.97 8.42 1.31
N LEU A 182 11.94 8.03 2.60
CA LEU A 182 11.78 8.98 3.70
C LEU A 182 12.98 9.91 3.84
N ALA A 183 14.20 9.37 3.72
CA ALA A 183 15.42 10.17 3.77
C ALA A 183 15.51 11.18 2.62
N GLU A 184 14.99 10.84 1.44
CA GLU A 184 15.00 11.72 0.27
C GLU A 184 13.89 12.80 0.30
N ALA A 185 12.80 12.55 1.04
CA ALA A 185 11.67 13.47 1.15
C ALA A 185 11.82 14.55 2.24
N THR A 186 12.74 14.35 3.20
CA THR A 186 13.05 15.28 4.31
C THR A 186 14.26 16.14 4.03
#